data_AF-A2YTC9-F1
#
_entry.id   AF-A2YTC9-F1
#
_cell.length_a   1.000
_cell.length_b   1.000
_cell.length_c   1.000
_cell.angle_alpha   90.00
_cell.angle_beta   90.00
_cell.angle_gamma   90.00
#
_symmetry.space_group_name_H-M   'P 1'
#
loop_
_entity.id
_entity.type
_entity.pdbx_description
1 polymer ?
#
loop_
_entity_poly.entity_id
_entity_poly.type
_entity_poly.pdbx_seq_one_letter_code
_entity_poly.pdbx_strand_id
1 'polypeptide(L)'
;MASSSDPWMKEYNEASRLADDINSMIADRGSLPQSGPEIIRHTSAIRRKITILCTRLDSLEALLSKIPPKSLSDKELHKRQDTLSNLKSKTKQMATSFNMSNFANREDLLGQNKKAADDMSRVAGLDNQGIVGLQRQIMKGDKYVT
;
A
#
# COMPACT_ATOMS: atom_id res chain seq x y z
N MET A 1 3.45 24.32 26.06
CA MET A 1 3.19 24.11 24.62
C MET A 1 3.95 22.88 24.20
N ALA A 2 3.29 21.71 24.10
CA ALA A 2 3.95 20.55 23.52
C ALA A 2 4.11 20.84 22.03
N SER A 3 5.34 21.03 21.56
CA SER A 3 5.64 21.04 20.13
C SER A 3 5.09 19.73 19.57
N SER A 4 3.96 19.78 18.86
CA SER A 4 3.37 18.57 18.29
C SER A 4 4.41 18.00 17.34
N SER A 5 4.97 16.84 17.68
CA SER A 5 5.92 16.15 16.82
C SER A 5 5.30 16.05 15.43
N ASP A 6 6.01 16.52 14.42
CA ASP A 6 5.51 16.57 13.04
C ASP A 6 4.95 15.19 12.65
N PRO A 7 3.63 15.09 12.37
CA PRO A 7 2.97 13.82 12.08
C PRO A 7 3.63 13.06 10.93
N TRP A 8 4.13 13.79 9.92
CA TRP A 8 4.82 13.19 8.79
C TRP A 8 6.14 12.56 9.20
N MET A 9 6.96 13.29 9.98
CA MET A 9 8.23 12.76 10.49
C MET A 9 8.03 11.55 11.40
N LYS A 10 6.98 11.54 12.23
CA LYS A 10 6.65 10.39 13.09
C LYS A 10 6.33 9.16 12.25
N GLU A 11 5.45 9.29 11.26
CA GLU A 11 5.08 8.17 10.38
C GLU A 11 6.29 7.71 9.54
N TYR A 12 7.14 8.65 9.11
CA TYR A 12 8.35 8.34 8.35
C TYR A 12 9.33 7.50 9.18
N ASN A 13 9.54 7.84 10.46
CA ASN A 13 10.40 7.06 11.34
C ASN A 13 9.87 5.64 11.57
N GLU A 14 8.55 5.47 11.74
CA GLU A 14 7.92 4.16 11.86
C GLU A 14 8.02 3.33 10.57
N ALA A 15 7.85 3.97 9.41
CA ALA A 15 8.04 3.33 8.11
C ALA A 15 9.50 2.93 7.87
N SER A 16 10.45 3.81 8.20
CA SER A 16 11.89 3.55 8.08
C SER A 16 12.31 2.38 8.96
N ARG A 17 11.90 2.38 10.24
CA ARG A 17 12.20 1.29 11.17
C ARG A 17 11.65 -0.05 10.70
N LEU A 18 10.43 -0.05 10.14
CA LEU A 18 9.84 -1.25 9.57
C LEU A 18 10.60 -1.74 8.32
N ALA A 19 11.08 -0.83 7.47
CA ALA A 19 11.89 -1.19 6.31
C ALA A 19 13.25 -1.80 6.71
N ASP A 20 13.86 -1.31 7.78
CA ASP A 20 15.12 -1.86 8.30
C ASP A 20 14.91 -3.24 8.94
N ASP A 21 13.83 -3.41 9.70
CA ASP A 21 13.46 -4.71 10.27
C ASP A 21 13.12 -5.75 9.17
N ILE A 22 12.46 -5.35 8.08
CA ILE A 22 12.28 -6.22 6.90
C ILE A 22 13.64 -6.60 6.32
N ASN A 23 14.56 -5.65 6.14
CA ASN A 23 15.91 -5.93 5.65
C ASN A 23 16.66 -6.92 6.54
N SER A 24 16.59 -6.76 7.87
CA SER A 24 17.18 -7.71 8.82
C SER A 24 16.57 -9.11 8.66
N MET A 25 15.23 -9.21 8.59
CA MET A 25 14.57 -10.51 8.36
C MET A 25 14.97 -11.15 7.02
N ILE A 26 15.18 -10.35 5.97
CA ILE A 26 15.66 -10.84 4.67
C ILE A 26 17.08 -11.39 4.79
N ALA A 27 17.97 -10.70 5.51
CA ALA A 27 19.33 -11.17 5.77
C ALA A 27 19.32 -12.49 6.57
N ASP A 28 18.50 -12.57 7.61
CA ASP A 28 18.37 -13.76 8.47
C ASP A 28 17.81 -14.97 7.70
N ARG A 29 17.03 -14.74 6.63
CA ARG A 29 16.45 -15.81 5.81
C ARG A 29 17.52 -16.73 5.23
N GLY A 30 18.73 -16.23 4.95
CA GLY A 30 19.85 -17.03 4.43
C GLY A 30 20.38 -18.07 5.42
N SER A 31 20.12 -17.89 6.72
CA SER A 31 20.52 -18.84 7.77
C SER A 31 19.50 -19.97 7.97
N LEU A 32 18.30 -19.85 7.41
CA LEU A 32 17.23 -20.83 7.57
C LEU A 32 17.40 -22.02 6.60
N PRO A 33 16.95 -23.23 6.99
CA PRO A 33 16.87 -24.36 6.08
C PRO A 33 16.04 -24.03 4.83
N GLN A 34 16.50 -24.46 3.66
CA GLN A 34 15.86 -24.17 2.37
C GLN A 34 14.48 -24.83 2.20
N SER A 35 14.11 -25.77 3.09
CA SER A 35 12.81 -26.43 3.11
C SER A 35 12.32 -26.58 4.55
N GLY A 36 11.00 -26.50 4.75
CA GLY A 36 10.34 -26.72 6.03
C GLY A 36 9.35 -25.64 6.44
N PRO A 37 8.61 -25.86 7.54
CA PRO A 37 7.59 -24.92 8.03
C PRO A 37 8.19 -23.59 8.50
N GLU A 38 9.47 -23.58 8.91
CA GLU A 38 10.14 -22.38 9.42
C GLU A 38 10.40 -21.34 8.33
N ILE A 39 10.93 -21.75 7.17
CA ILE A 39 11.17 -20.85 6.04
C ILE A 39 9.84 -20.33 5.45
N ILE A 40 8.78 -21.15 5.48
CA ILE A 40 7.43 -20.75 5.07
C ILE A 40 6.88 -19.68 6.02
N ARG A 41 6.96 -19.90 7.34
CA ARG A 41 6.51 -18.94 8.35
C ARG A 41 7.29 -17.63 8.25
N HIS A 42 8.61 -17.70 8.12
CA HIS A 42 9.47 -16.53 7.98
C HIS A 42 9.16 -15.73 6.72
N THR A 43 9.00 -16.41 5.58
CA THR A 43 8.64 -15.79 4.30
C THR A 43 7.26 -15.11 4.39
N SER A 44 6.28 -15.75 5.01
CA SER A 44 4.94 -15.18 5.26
C SER A 44 4.99 -13.94 6.16
N ALA A 45 5.81 -13.97 7.21
CA ALA A 45 6.01 -12.84 8.11
C ALA A 45 6.63 -11.63 7.39
N ILE A 46 7.64 -11.87 6.54
CA ILE A 46 8.24 -10.81 5.70
C ILE A 46 7.19 -10.21 4.76
N ARG A 47 6.43 -11.04 4.04
CA ARG A 47 5.36 -10.56 3.14
C ARG A 47 4.33 -9.69 3.88
N ARG A 48 3.91 -10.11 5.08
CA ARG A 48 2.98 -9.33 5.92
C ARG A 48 3.58 -7.97 6.29
N LYS A 49 4.85 -7.92 6.69
CA LYS A 49 5.52 -6.66 7.02
C LYS A 49 5.67 -5.74 5.81
N ILE A 50 5.96 -6.27 4.62
CA ILE A 50 5.96 -5.50 3.36
C ILE A 50 4.58 -4.88 3.11
N THR A 51 3.49 -5.62 3.28
CA THR A 51 2.12 -5.07 3.13
C THR A 51 1.82 -3.95 4.13
N ILE A 52 2.25 -4.10 5.39
CA ILE A 52 2.09 -3.04 6.41
C ILE A 52 2.89 -1.81 6.01
N LEU A 53 4.14 -1.98 5.55
CA LEU A 53 4.99 -0.88 5.10
C LEU A 53 4.32 -0.11 3.96
N CYS A 54 3.71 -0.80 2.99
CA CYS A 54 2.99 -0.14 1.90
C CYS A 54 1.85 0.75 2.40
N THR A 55 1.07 0.27 3.37
CA THR A 55 -0.02 1.05 3.98
C THR A 55 0.50 2.31 4.68
N ARG A 56 1.70 2.24 5.27
CA ARG A 56 2.37 3.41 5.85
C ARG A 56 2.88 4.40 4.79
N LEU A 57 3.36 3.91 3.65
CA LEU A 57 3.74 4.77 2.52
C LEU A 57 2.52 5.52 1.95
N ASP A 58 1.38 4.83 1.82
CA ASP A 58 0.11 5.43 1.41
C ASP A 58 -0.31 6.53 2.43
N SER A 59 -0.09 6.28 3.72
CA SER A 59 -0.36 7.25 4.80
C SER A 59 0.58 8.46 4.75
N LEU A 60 1.87 8.26 4.48
CA LEU A 60 2.85 9.34 4.29
C LEU A 60 2.51 10.24 3.11
N GLU A 61 2.08 9.65 2.00
CA GLU A 61 1.63 10.39 0.82
C GLU A 61 0.36 11.20 1.11
N ALA A 62 -0.59 10.61 1.82
CA ALA A 62 -1.79 11.31 2.28
C ALA A 62 -1.48 12.45 3.27
N LEU A 63 -0.43 12.32 4.08
CA LEU A 63 0.03 13.40 4.95
C LEU A 63 0.69 14.52 4.14
N LEU A 64 1.50 14.21 3.11
CA LEU A 64 2.09 15.22 2.22
C LEU A 64 1.04 16.02 1.46
N SER A 65 0.01 15.36 0.93
CA SER A 65 -1.05 16.03 0.16
C SER A 65 -1.90 16.97 1.02
N LYS A 66 -1.91 16.78 2.35
CA LYS A 66 -2.64 17.61 3.31
C LYS A 66 -1.81 18.77 3.86
N ILE A 67 -0.52 18.87 3.55
CA ILE A 67 0.33 19.97 4.02
C ILE A 67 -0.12 21.28 3.35
N PRO A 68 -0.52 22.31 4.12
CA PRO A 68 -0.86 23.60 3.55
C PRO A 68 0.36 24.24 2.85
N PRO A 69 0.21 24.88 1.67
CA PRO A 69 1.32 25.46 0.91
C PRO A 69 2.17 26.49 1.67
N LYS A 70 1.61 27.10 2.72
CA LYS A 70 2.27 28.11 3.56
C LYS A 70 2.96 27.56 4.80
N SER A 71 2.80 26.25 5.08
CA SER A 71 3.24 25.64 6.34
C SER A 71 4.65 25.03 6.28
N LEU A 72 5.15 24.73 5.08
CA LEU A 72 6.43 24.08 4.85
C LEU A 72 7.16 24.79 3.70
N SER A 73 8.47 24.97 3.82
CA SER A 73 9.28 25.49 2.72
C SER A 73 9.28 24.48 1.55
N ASP A 74 9.26 24.98 0.31
CA ASP A 74 9.37 24.15 -0.89
C ASP A 74 10.56 23.19 -0.84
N LYS A 75 11.70 23.64 -0.30
CA LYS A 75 12.90 22.79 -0.16
C LYS A 75 12.65 21.58 0.73
N GLU A 76 11.95 21.79 1.83
CA GLU A 76 11.65 20.72 2.79
C GLU A 76 10.55 19.80 2.24
N LEU A 77 9.56 20.35 1.53
CA LEU A 77 8.54 19.55 0.84
C LEU A 77 9.17 18.62 -0.20
N HIS A 78 10.07 19.13 -1.05
CA HIS A 78 10.80 18.33 -2.03
C HIS A 78 11.64 17.24 -1.37
N LYS A 79 12.33 17.56 -0.27
CA LYS A 79 13.10 16.57 0.50
C LYS A 79 12.22 15.43 1.02
N ARG A 80 11.02 15.74 1.52
CA ARG A 80 10.07 14.72 1.98
C ARG A 80 9.54 13.85 0.83
N GLN A 81 9.29 14.44 -0.33
CA GLN A 81 8.91 13.69 -1.53
C GLN A 81 10.03 12.77 -2.02
N ASP A 82 11.28 13.23 -2.02
CA ASP A 82 12.45 12.43 -2.41
C ASP A 82 12.65 11.23 -1.47
N THR A 83 12.68 11.47 -0.17
CA THR A 83 12.82 10.41 0.85
C THR A 83 11.68 9.39 0.80
N LEU A 84 10.43 9.83 0.58
CA LEU A 84 9.29 8.93 0.35
C LEU A 84 9.47 8.10 -0.93
N SER A 85 9.94 8.71 -2.02
CA SER A 85 10.20 8.04 -3.30
C SER A 85 11.27 6.96 -3.16
N ASN A 86 12.35 7.25 -2.42
CA ASN A 86 13.39 6.28 -2.10
C ASN A 86 12.83 5.09 -1.31
N LEU A 87 11.96 5.34 -0.32
CA LEU A 87 11.35 4.29 0.48
C LEU A 87 10.35 3.43 -0.32
N LYS A 88 9.58 4.05 -1.23
CA LYS A 88 8.72 3.36 -2.21
C LYS A 88 9.54 2.44 -3.12
N SER A 89 10.64 2.94 -3.67
CA SER A 89 11.55 2.16 -4.52
C SER A 89 12.12 0.95 -3.77
N LYS A 90 12.62 1.15 -2.54
CA LYS A 90 13.12 0.07 -1.67
C LYS A 90 12.03 -0.98 -1.38
N THR A 91 10.82 -0.54 -1.09
CA THR A 91 9.68 -1.44 -0.81
C THR A 91 9.28 -2.25 -2.05
N LYS A 92 9.30 -1.64 -3.23
CA LYS A 92 9.06 -2.33 -4.51
C LYS A 92 10.11 -3.41 -4.77
N GLN A 93 11.39 -3.12 -4.49
CA GLN A 93 12.47 -4.10 -4.56
C GLN A 93 12.26 -5.26 -3.57
N MET A 94 11.88 -4.97 -2.32
CA MET A 94 11.56 -6.02 -1.35
C MET A 94 10.39 -6.90 -1.83
N ALA A 95 9.33 -6.29 -2.37
CA ALA A 95 8.17 -7.03 -2.86
C ALA A 95 8.52 -7.96 -4.04
N THR A 96 9.37 -7.51 -4.98
CA THR A 96 9.81 -8.34 -6.11
C THR A 96 10.67 -9.52 -5.65
N SER A 97 11.57 -9.33 -4.67
CA SER A 97 12.37 -10.41 -4.10
C SER A 97 11.53 -11.54 -3.48
N PHE A 98 10.30 -11.24 -3.05
CA PHE A 98 9.40 -12.21 -2.41
C PHE A 98 8.32 -12.78 -3.35
N ASN A 99 8.47 -12.57 -4.66
CA ASN A 99 7.50 -12.98 -5.69
C ASN A 99 6.08 -12.51 -5.36
N MET A 100 5.94 -11.28 -4.85
CA MET A 100 4.64 -10.64 -4.72
C MET A 100 4.23 -10.09 -6.09
N SER A 101 4.06 -10.95 -7.10
CA SER A 101 3.71 -10.55 -8.47
C SER A 101 2.38 -9.78 -8.55
N ASN A 102 1.44 -10.04 -7.63
CA ASN A 102 0.23 -9.23 -7.45
C ASN A 102 0.47 -7.86 -6.80
N PHE A 103 1.70 -7.50 -6.44
CA PHE A 103 2.03 -6.18 -5.88
C PHE A 103 1.83 -5.06 -6.90
N ALA A 104 2.20 -5.30 -8.17
CA ALA A 104 1.91 -4.37 -9.26
C ALA A 104 0.40 -4.18 -9.45
N ASN A 105 -0.37 -5.27 -9.31
CA ASN A 105 -1.83 -5.22 -9.35
C ASN A 105 -2.45 -4.54 -8.12
N ARG A 106 -1.74 -4.38 -6.99
CA ARG A 106 -2.26 -3.63 -5.83
C ARG A 106 -2.42 -2.15 -6.17
N GLU A 107 -1.48 -1.54 -6.89
CA GLU A 107 -1.64 -0.13 -7.31
C GLU A 107 -2.82 0.06 -8.26
N ASP A 108 -3.15 -0.95 -9.07
CA ASP A 108 -4.34 -0.97 -9.93
C ASP A 108 -5.64 -1.24 -9.13
N LEU A 109 -5.61 -2.17 -8.16
CA LEU A 109 -6.72 -2.45 -7.26
C LEU A 109 -7.04 -1.30 -6.30
N LEU A 110 -6.01 -0.54 -5.89
CA LEU A 110 -6.13 0.72 -5.15
C LEU A 110 -6.27 1.92 -6.10
N GLY A 111 -6.32 1.66 -7.41
CA GLY A 111 -6.37 2.64 -8.49
C GLY A 111 -7.59 3.53 -8.34
N GLN A 112 -7.32 4.81 -8.09
CA GLN A 112 -8.21 5.97 -8.17
C GLN A 112 -9.66 5.73 -7.75
N ASN A 113 -10.05 6.37 -6.64
CA ASN A 113 -11.41 6.57 -6.15
C ASN A 113 -12.30 7.40 -7.13
N LYS A 114 -12.34 7.00 -8.40
CA LYS A 114 -13.26 7.46 -9.43
C LYS A 114 -14.23 6.34 -9.79
N LYS A 115 -13.76 5.08 -9.86
CA LYS A 115 -14.61 3.94 -10.23
C LYS A 115 -15.52 3.49 -9.08
N ALA A 116 -15.00 3.44 -7.84
CA ALA A 116 -15.81 3.08 -6.66
C ALA A 116 -16.93 4.09 -6.35
N ALA A 117 -16.69 5.39 -6.61
CA ALA A 117 -17.71 6.43 -6.49
C ALA A 117 -18.79 6.30 -7.57
N ASP A 118 -18.42 5.89 -8.78
CA ASP A 118 -19.36 5.63 -9.88
C ASP A 118 -20.20 4.37 -9.60
N ASP A 119 -19.61 3.31 -9.04
CA ASP A 119 -20.32 2.07 -8.69
C ASP A 119 -21.37 2.27 -7.57
N MET A 120 -21.07 3.08 -6.54
CA MET A 120 -22.06 3.42 -5.51
C MET A 120 -23.17 4.33 -6.04
N SER A 121 -22.86 5.23 -6.99
CA SER A 121 -23.85 6.06 -7.67
C SER A 121 -24.81 5.21 -8.51
N ARG A 122 -24.31 4.16 -9.17
CA ARG A 122 -25.10 3.26 -10.04
C ARG A 122 -26.15 2.42 -9.31
N VAL A 123 -25.97 2.19 -8.00
CA VAL A 123 -26.97 1.50 -7.16
C VAL A 123 -27.82 2.47 -6.34
N ALA A 124 -27.49 3.76 -6.33
CA ALA A 124 -28.26 4.77 -5.62
C ALA A 124 -29.65 4.93 -6.27
N GLY A 125 -30.71 4.56 -5.54
CA GLY A 125 -32.10 4.63 -6.03
C GLY A 125 -32.65 3.34 -6.65
N LEU A 126 -31.86 2.26 -6.71
CA LEU A 126 -32.37 0.94 -7.08
C LEU A 126 -33.00 0.25 -5.86
N ASP A 127 -34.15 -0.39 -6.05
CA ASP A 127 -34.72 -1.31 -5.06
C ASP A 127 -33.94 -2.65 -5.05
N ASN A 128 -34.27 -3.52 -4.11
CA ASN A 128 -33.58 -4.81 -3.96
C ASN A 128 -33.65 -5.66 -5.23
N GLN A 129 -34.73 -5.58 -6.04
CA GLN A 129 -34.79 -6.28 -7.31
C GLN A 129 -33.89 -5.66 -8.37
N GLY A 130 -33.82 -4.33 -8.44
CA GLY A 130 -32.91 -3.60 -9.32
C GLY A 130 -31.43 -3.92 -9.06
N ILE A 131 -31.02 -3.99 -7.80
CA ILE A 131 -29.64 -4.34 -7.40
C ILE A 131 -29.29 -5.77 -7.84
N VAL A 132 -30.17 -6.74 -7.60
CA VAL A 132 -29.95 -8.14 -8.01
C VAL A 132 -29.96 -8.28 -9.54
N GLY A 133 -30.76 -7.47 -10.24
CA GLY A 133 -30.74 -7.35 -11.69
C GLY A 133 -29.38 -6.91 -12.24
N LEU A 134 -28.83 -5.83 -11.67
CA LEU A 134 -27.51 -5.29 -12.03
C LEU A 134 -26.40 -6.32 -11.77
N GLN A 135 -26.45 -6.99 -10.61
CA GLN A 135 -25.49 -8.05 -10.25
C GLN A 135 -25.48 -9.18 -11.29
N ARG A 136 -26.65 -9.65 -11.73
CA ARG A 136 -26.75 -10.69 -12.77
C ARG A 136 -26.22 -10.22 -14.12
N GLN A 137 -26.38 -8.95 -14.46
CA GLN A 137 -25.88 -8.41 -15.72
C GLN A 137 -24.35 -8.39 -15.74
N ILE A 138 -23.72 -7.97 -14.64
CA ILE A 138 -22.26 -7.99 -14.46
C ILE A 138 -21.76 -9.45 -14.53
N MET A 139 -22.41 -10.38 -13.82
CA MET A 139 -22.06 -11.81 -13.83
C MET A 139 -22.21 -12.47 -15.22
N LYS A 140 -23.01 -11.91 -16.13
CA LYS A 140 -23.12 -12.40 -17.52
C LYS A 140 -22.05 -11.78 -18.42
N GLY A 141 -21.63 -10.54 -18.18
CA GLY A 141 -20.58 -9.87 -18.94
C GLY A 141 -19.21 -10.52 -18.80
N ASP A 142 -18.86 -10.99 -17.59
CA ASP A 142 -17.58 -11.66 -17.33
C ASP A 142 -17.44 -13.05 -17.98
N LYS A 143 -18.52 -13.61 -18.54
CA LYS A 143 -18.49 -14.92 -19.23
C LYS A 143 -18.04 -14.85 -20.70
N TYR A 144 -17.77 -13.66 -21.24
CA TYR A 144 -17.36 -13.47 -22.64
C TYR A 144 -16.08 -12.63 -22.77
N VAL A 145 -15.04 -12.99 -22.03
CA VAL A 145 -13.67 -12.61 -22.36
C VAL A 145 -12.86 -13.91 -22.45
N THR A 146 -12.65 -14.37 -23.67
CA THR A 146 -11.73 -15.47 -24.02
C THR A 146 -10.52 -14.85 -24.71
#